data_AF-A0A943RNS7-F1
#
_entry.id   AF-A0A943RNS7-F1
#
_cell.length_a   1.000
_cell.length_b   1.000
_cell.length_c   1.000
_cell.angle_alpha   90.00
_cell.angle_beta   90.00
_cell.angle_gamma   90.00
#
_symmetry.space_group_name_H-M   'P 1'
#
loop_
_entity.id
_entity.type
_entity.pdbx_description
1 polymer ?
#
loop_
_entity_poly.entity_id
_entity_poly.type
_entity_poly.pdbx_seq_one_letter_code
_entity_poly.pdbx_strand_id
1 'polypeptide(L)' 'MYAKVMVDVAHSNVDRLFTYEVPNDLAVTAGQRVLIPFGGNNRSIEGFVLELSENAPENIGTIKRIVRAMEPYPALT' A
#
# COMPACT_ATOMS: atom_id res chain seq x y z
N MET A 1 8.22 -8.06 4.44
CA MET A 1 8.40 -6.64 4.07
C MET A 1 7.04 -5.96 4.06
N TYR A 2 7.00 -4.69 4.44
CA TYR A 2 5.78 -3.88 4.56
C TYR A 2 5.93 -2.58 3.79
N ALA A 3 4.82 -2.05 3.29
CA ALA A 3 4.75 -0.80 2.55
C ALA A 3 3.75 0.15 3.20
N LYS A 4 4.15 1.42 3.39
CA LYS A 4 3.23 2.51 3.71
C LYS A 4 2.67 3.04 2.40
N VAL A 5 1.38 2.86 2.19
CA VAL A 5 0.66 3.24 0.97
C VAL A 5 -0.26 4.41 1.28
N MET A 6 -0.09 5.49 0.51
CA MET A 6 -0.99 6.64 0.51
C MET A 6 -2.19 6.33 -0.39
N VAL A 7 -3.38 6.57 0.13
CA VAL A 7 -4.65 6.35 -0.56
C VAL A 7 -5.51 7.59 -0.46
N ASP A 8 -6.15 7.96 -1.55
CA ASP A 8 -7.15 9.02 -1.55
C ASP A 8 -8.46 8.45 -0.98
N VAL A 9 -8.88 8.97 0.18
CA VAL A 9 -10.14 8.60 0.80
C VAL A 9 -11.13 9.72 0.53
N ALA A 10 -12.02 9.51 -0.46
CA ALA A 10 -12.99 10.50 -0.93
C ALA A 10 -13.89 11.16 0.15
N HIS A 11 -13.93 10.64 1.39
CA HIS A 11 -14.71 11.20 2.51
C HIS A 11 -13.83 11.69 3.68
N SER A 12 -12.52 11.73 3.52
CA SER A 12 -11.60 12.32 4.48
C SER A 12 -10.68 13.26 3.70
N ASN A 13 -10.73 14.57 3.96
CA ASN A 13 -9.78 15.56 3.43
C ASN A 13 -8.36 15.37 4.02
N VAL A 14 -7.94 14.13 4.25
CA VAL A 14 -6.70 13.75 4.90
C VAL A 14 -6.14 12.55 4.17
N ASP A 15 -4.97 12.74 3.54
CA ASP A 15 -4.13 11.65 3.07
C ASP A 15 -3.75 10.78 4.27
N ARG A 16 -4.24 9.54 4.29
CA ARG A 16 -3.87 8.58 5.33
C ARG A 16 -2.94 7.53 4.74
N LEU A 17 -1.88 7.25 5.50
CA LEU A 17 -0.96 6.16 5.21
C LEU A 17 -1.49 4.89 5.85
N PHE A 18 -1.62 3.85 5.03
CA PHE A 18 -1.99 2.52 5.48
C PHE A 18 -0.83 1.57 5.25
N THR A 19 -0.59 0.68 6.21
CA THR A 19 0.48 -0.30 6.08
C THR A 19 -0.07 -1.58 5.44
N TYR A 20 0.60 -2.03 4.40
CA TYR A 20 0.30 -3.28 3.70
C TYR A 20 1.51 -4.22 3.74
N GLU A 21 1.25 -5.52 3.72
CA GLU A 21 2.29 -6.52 3.55
C GLU A 21 2.61 -6.66 2.05
N VAL A 22 3.90 -6.72 1.73
CA VAL A 22 4.41 -6.97 0.37
C VAL A 22 4.58 -8.49 0.19
N PRO A 23 3.85 -9.14 -0.73
CA PRO A 23 4.06 -10.55 -1.06
C PRO A 23 5.49 -10.83 -1.52
N ASN A 24 6.04 -12.00 -1.20
CA ASN A 24 7.43 -12.35 -1.56
C ASN A 24 7.67 -12.41 -3.08
N ASP A 25 6.62 -12.67 -3.85
CA ASP A 25 6.59 -12.74 -5.30
C ASP A 25 6.40 -11.37 -5.97
N LEU A 26 6.26 -10.29 -5.19
CA LEU A 26 5.99 -8.95 -5.70
C LEU A 26 7.12 -7.99 -5.35
N ALA A 27 7.83 -7.52 -6.38
CA ALA A 27 8.80 -6.42 -6.23
C ALA A 27 8.09 -5.07 -6.29
N VAL A 28 8.26 -4.27 -5.24
CA VAL A 28 7.70 -2.92 -5.10
C VAL A 28 8.78 -1.97 -4.60
N THR A 29 8.86 -0.78 -5.16
CA THR A 29 9.72 0.30 -4.67
C THR A 29 8.90 1.48 -4.16
N ALA A 30 9.53 2.38 -3.40
CA ALA A 30 8.95 3.70 -3.12
C ALA A 30 8.64 4.44 -4.44
N GLY A 31 7.56 5.21 -4.45
CA GLY A 31 7.02 5.89 -5.61
C GLY A 31 6.21 5.02 -6.58
N GLN A 32 6.14 3.70 -6.34
CA GLN A 32 5.39 2.79 -7.20
C GLN A 32 3.89 2.83 -6.89
N ARG A 33 3.09 2.81 -7.96
CA ARG A 33 1.63 2.70 -7.86
C ARG A 33 1.22 1.24 -7.72
N VAL A 34 0.36 0.97 -6.75
CA VAL A 34 -0.04 -0.39 -6.36
C VAL A 34 -1.55 -0.51 -6.24
N LEU A 35 -2.06 -1.71 -6.51
CA LEU A 35 -3.44 -2.09 -6.27
C LEU A 35 -3.56 -2.77 -4.91
N ILE A 36 -4.47 -2.29 -4.07
CA ILE A 36 -4.62 -2.73 -2.68
C ILE A 36 -6.11 -2.92 -2.33
N PRO A 37 -6.43 -3.86 -1.41
CA PRO A 37 -7.76 -3.97 -0.87
C PRO A 37 -7.98 -2.91 0.23
N PHE A 38 -9.08 -2.17 0.12
CA PHE A 38 -9.43 -1.09 1.06
C PHE A 38 -10.84 -1.24 1.65
N GLY A 39 -10.99 -0.84 2.91
CA GLY A 39 -12.26 -0.90 3.66
C GLY A 39 -12.72 -2.32 4.02
N GLY A 40 -13.94 -2.41 4.57
CA GLY A 40 -14.55 -3.68 4.99
C GLY A 40 -14.96 -4.60 3.83
N ASN A 41 -15.32 -4.02 2.68
CA ASN A 41 -15.73 -4.78 1.48
C ASN A 41 -14.55 -5.22 0.59
N ASN A 42 -13.29 -5.02 1.02
CA ASN A 42 -12.09 -5.32 0.22
C ASN A 42 -12.14 -4.74 -1.20
N ARG A 43 -12.68 -3.51 -1.36
CA ARG A 43 -12.69 -2.86 -2.67
C ARG A 43 -11.25 -2.64 -3.09
N SER A 44 -10.91 -3.05 -4.31
CA SER A 44 -9.59 -2.76 -4.88
C SER A 44 -9.51 -1.30 -5.28
N ILE A 45 -8.52 -0.59 -4.74
CA ILE A 45 -8.22 0.80 -5.08
C ILE A 45 -6.73 0.93 -5.42
N GLU A 46 -6.39 2.03 -6.08
CA GLU A 46 -5.01 2.40 -6.33
C GLU A 46 -4.45 3.20 -5.15
N GLY A 47 -3.15 3.05 -4.91
CA GLY A 47 -2.40 3.85 -3.96
C GLY A 47 -0.93 3.94 -4.34
N PHE A 48 -0.21 4.83 -3.66
CA PHE A 48 1.22 5.05 -3.92
C PHE A 48 2.04 4.64 -2.71
N VAL A 49 3.10 3.86 -2.96
CA VAL A 49 4.03 3.43 -1.92
C VAL A 49 4.93 4.61 -1.59
N LEU A 50 4.91 5.08 -0.33
CA LEU A 50 5.79 6.13 0.12
C LEU A 50 7.05 5.59 0.79
N GLU A 51 6.91 4.49 1.53
CA GLU A 51 8.00 3.94 2.34
C GLU A 51 7.89 2.42 2.43
N LEU A 52 9.04 1.74 2.51
CA LEU A 52 9.14 0.30 2.74
C LEU A 52 9.84 0.06 4.08
N SER A 53 9.36 -0.94 4.82
CA SER A 53 9.90 -1.37 6.11
C SER A 53 10.07 -2.88 6.14
N GLU A 54 11.16 -3.37 6.72
CA GLU A 54 11.33 -4.79 7.00
C GLU A 54 10.57 -5.22 8.26
N ASN A 55 10.38 -4.29 9.20
CA ASN A 55 9.73 -4.56 10.47
C ASN A 55 8.21 -4.51 10.35
N ALA A 56 7.55 -5.50 10.96
CA ALA A 56 6.11 -5.47 11.16
C ALA A 56 5.73 -4.33 12.12
N PRO A 57 4.64 -3.60 11.84
CA PRO A 57 4.16 -2.56 12.74
C PRO A 57 3.63 -3.18 14.05
N GLU A 58 4.10 -2.68 15.19
CA GLU A 58 3.87 -3.28 16.51
C GLU A 58 2.39 -3.26 16.99
N ASN A 59 1.53 -2.43 16.37
CA ASN A 59 0.17 -2.16 16.85
C ASN A 59 -0.92 -2.31 15.76
N ILE A 60 -0.65 -3.07 14.70
CA ILE A 60 -1.65 -3.33 13.67
C ILE A 60 -2.11 -4.78 13.81
N GLY A 61 -3.42 -4.99 13.92
CA GLY A 61 -4.02 -6.32 13.92
C GLY A 61 -3.84 -7.01 12.56
N THR A 62 -4.94 -7.26 11.85
CA THR A 62 -4.86 -7.90 10.53
C THR A 62 -4.32 -6.92 9.48
N ILE A 63 -3.08 -7.16 9.02
CA ILE A 63 -2.48 -6.45 7.89
C ILE A 63 -2.96 -7.07 6.57
N LYS A 64 -3.41 -6.23 5.63
CA LYS A 64 -3.79 -6.69 4.29
C LYS A 64 -2.57 -6.70 3.36
N ARG A 65 -2.62 -7.50 2.30
CA ARG A 65 -1.54 -7.62 1.31
C ARG A 65 -1.77 -6.73 0.10
N ILE A 66 -0.68 -6.26 -0.51
CA ILE A 66 -0.72 -5.64 -1.84
C ILE A 66 -1.15 -6.70 -2.86
N VAL A 67 -2.07 -6.34 -3.76
CA VAL A 67 -2.57 -7.25 -4.81
C VAL A 67 -1.58 -7.33 -5.96
N ARG A 68 -1.12 -6.17 -6.46
CA ARG A 68 -0.12 -6.07 -7.55
C ARG A 68 0.43 -4.66 -7.69
N ALA A 69 1.56 -4.55 -8.37
CA ALA A 69 2.03 -3.31 -8.97
C ALA A 69 1.19 -2.94 -10.19
N MET A 70 0.91 -1.65 -10.40
CA MET A 70 0.19 -1.18 -11.60
C MET A 70 1.14 -0.98 -12.78
N GLU A 71 2.38 -0.58 -12.52
CA GLU A 71 3.45 -0.41 -13.51
C GLU A 71 4.73 -1.14 -13.06
N PRO A 72 5.61 -1.52 -14.00
CA PRO A 72 6.91 -2.10 -13.68
C PRO A 72 7.96 -1.05 -13.25
N TYR A 73 7.61 0.24 -13.20
CA TYR A 73 8.48 1.36 -12.85
C TYR A 73 7.82 2.26 -11.79
N PRO A 74 8.60 2.99 -10.97
CA PRO A 74 8.06 3.97 -10.03
C PRO A 74 7.44 5.16 -10.77
N ALA A 75 6.23 5.55 -10.37
CA ALA A 75 5.48 6.65 -10.99
C ALA A 75 5.80 8.01 -10.35
N LEU A 76 6.47 8.01 -9.19
CA LEU A 76 6.96 9.19 -8.48
C LEU A 76 8.48 9.10 -8.37
N THR A 77 9.20 10.17 -8.71
CA THR A 77 10.66 10.29 -8.63
C THR A 77 11.03 11.56 -7.87
#